data_AF-L0GIJ0-F1
#
_entry.id   AF-L0GIJ0-F1
#
_cell.length_a   1.000
_cell.length_b   1.000
_cell.length_c   1.000
_cell.angle_alpha   90.00
_cell.angle_beta   90.00
_cell.angle_gamma   90.00
#
_symmetry.space_group_name_H-M   'P 1'
#
loop_
_entity.id
_entity.type
_entity.pdbx_description
1 polymer ?
#
loop_
_entity_poly.entity_id
_entity_poly.type
_entity_poly.pdbx_seq_one_letter_code
_entity_poly.pdbx_strand_id
1 'polypeptide(L)'
;MKKISDLEPHASATLITSELLKLIYRNPDYFSKNENILKALRSQGALAKLEFNFEDSGAIKSKSPMSINTLKSHANLQFKGGFKELDTLRLAALRAIEKVNGSKEATSTKRTKSGLSRLVTELEERLDKQRCANMVLLQGLSLAINELRNIRSNLDPALLEKRASDAVQALTALLSLPPEQPPPPSPSSGDGRVTRLEEYRK
;
A
#
# COMPACT_ATOMS: atom_id res chain seq x y z
N MET A 1 16.84 5.17 -50.56
CA MET A 1 15.37 4.98 -50.39
C MET A 1 15.16 3.88 -49.36
N LYS A 2 14.68 4.21 -48.15
CA LYS A 2 14.42 3.21 -47.08
C LYS A 2 13.09 2.52 -47.37
N LYS A 3 13.10 1.18 -47.40
CA LYS A 3 11.94 0.32 -47.61
C LYS A 3 10.82 0.66 -46.62
N ILE A 4 9.64 0.97 -47.15
CA ILE A 4 8.43 1.32 -46.40
C ILE A 4 7.71 0.05 -45.89
N SER A 5 8.07 -1.14 -46.38
CA SER A 5 7.43 -2.42 -46.03
C SER A 5 7.71 -2.92 -44.60
N ASP A 6 8.87 -2.60 -44.02
CA ASP A 6 9.29 -3.13 -42.71
C ASP A 6 8.85 -2.23 -41.54
N LEU A 7 8.23 -1.09 -41.84
CA LEU A 7 7.79 -0.10 -40.83
C LEU A 7 6.46 -0.49 -40.15
N GLU A 8 5.56 -1.15 -40.88
CA GLU A 8 4.22 -1.50 -40.41
C GLU A 8 4.16 -2.53 -39.26
N PRO A 9 4.91 -3.65 -39.28
CA PRO A 9 4.80 -4.67 -38.23
C PRO A 9 5.34 -4.16 -36.88
N HIS A 10 6.40 -3.35 -36.89
CA HIS A 10 6.99 -2.80 -35.66
C HIS A 10 6.21 -1.62 -35.09
N ALA A 11 5.59 -0.81 -35.97
CA ALA A 11 4.61 0.19 -35.58
C ALA A 11 3.40 -0.47 -34.87
N SER A 12 2.83 -1.53 -35.45
CA SER A 12 1.74 -2.29 -34.82
C SER A 12 2.16 -2.89 -33.46
N ALA A 13 3.35 -3.50 -33.39
CA ALA A 13 3.86 -4.08 -32.14
C ALA A 13 4.06 -3.05 -31.01
N THR A 14 4.36 -1.79 -31.34
CA THR A 14 4.49 -0.70 -30.36
C THR A 14 3.12 -0.31 -29.77
N LEU A 15 2.07 -0.25 -30.61
CA LEU A 15 0.69 -0.06 -30.15
C LEU A 15 0.22 -1.22 -29.28
N ILE A 16 0.46 -2.46 -29.71
CA ILE A 16 0.15 -3.68 -28.94
C ILE A 16 0.85 -3.65 -27.57
N THR A 17 2.08 -3.14 -27.49
CA THR A 17 2.79 -3.00 -26.22
C THR A 17 2.08 -2.00 -25.29
N SER A 18 1.60 -0.87 -25.83
CA SER A 18 0.82 0.10 -25.05
C SER A 18 -0.50 -0.50 -24.54
N GLU A 19 -1.20 -1.26 -25.38
CA GLU A 19 -2.43 -1.96 -25.00
C GLU A 19 -2.19 -3.01 -23.91
N LEU A 20 -1.14 -3.82 -24.04
CA LEU A 20 -0.73 -4.77 -23.01
C LEU A 20 -0.48 -4.07 -21.67
N LEU A 21 0.24 -2.95 -21.67
CA LEU A 21 0.52 -2.20 -20.45
C LEU A 21 -0.77 -1.62 -19.82
N LYS A 22 -1.70 -1.13 -20.65
CA LYS A 22 -3.03 -0.67 -20.16
C LYS A 22 -3.84 -1.83 -19.58
N LEU A 23 -3.80 -3.00 -20.21
CA LEU A 23 -4.48 -4.20 -19.73
C LEU A 23 -3.90 -4.66 -18.38
N ILE A 24 -2.58 -4.67 -18.24
CA ILE A 24 -1.90 -4.98 -16.98
C ILE A 24 -2.29 -3.97 -15.89
N TYR A 25 -2.32 -2.68 -16.22
CA TYR A 25 -2.73 -1.64 -15.29
C TYR A 25 -4.19 -1.80 -14.81
N ARG A 26 -5.09 -2.21 -15.71
CA ARG A 26 -6.51 -2.45 -15.40
C ARG A 26 -6.72 -3.72 -14.58
N ASN A 27 -5.99 -4.79 -14.89
CA ASN A 27 -6.17 -6.12 -14.30
C ASN A 27 -4.86 -6.67 -13.66
N PRO A 28 -4.25 -5.97 -12.68
CA PRO A 28 -2.94 -6.35 -12.14
C PRO A 28 -2.94 -7.73 -11.46
N ASP A 29 -4.07 -8.16 -10.89
CA ASP A 29 -4.21 -9.48 -10.25
C ASP A 29 -3.93 -10.64 -11.19
N TYR A 30 -4.41 -10.56 -12.43
CA TYR A 30 -4.23 -11.61 -13.43
C TYR A 30 -2.76 -11.81 -13.80
N PHE A 31 -2.00 -10.71 -13.86
CA PHE A 31 -0.58 -10.74 -14.24
C PHE A 31 0.38 -10.87 -13.06
N SER A 32 -0.13 -10.78 -11.82
CA SER A 32 0.69 -10.76 -10.60
C SER A 32 1.61 -11.98 -10.41
N LYS A 33 1.20 -13.14 -10.93
CA LYS A 33 1.95 -14.41 -10.85
C LYS A 33 2.80 -14.71 -12.10
N ASN A 34 2.70 -13.89 -13.14
CA ASN A 34 3.41 -14.15 -14.39
C ASN A 34 4.83 -13.59 -14.33
N GLU A 35 5.81 -14.46 -14.09
CA GLU A 35 7.22 -14.05 -14.00
C GLU A 35 7.76 -13.37 -15.26
N ASN A 36 7.29 -13.76 -16.44
CA ASN A 36 7.76 -13.18 -17.70
C ASN A 36 7.35 -11.72 -17.81
N ILE A 37 6.10 -11.40 -17.42
CA ILE A 37 5.60 -10.02 -17.35
C ILE A 37 6.35 -9.23 -16.27
N LEU A 38 6.54 -9.81 -15.09
CA LEU A 38 7.29 -9.14 -14.01
C LEU A 38 8.73 -8.80 -14.43
N LYS A 39 9.43 -9.73 -15.07
CA LYS A 39 10.79 -9.50 -15.61
C LYS A 39 10.78 -8.43 -16.70
N ALA A 40 9.79 -8.46 -17.59
CA ALA A 40 9.64 -7.47 -18.65
C ALA A 40 9.37 -6.06 -18.11
N LEU A 41 8.51 -5.91 -17.10
CA LEU A 41 8.17 -4.61 -16.52
C LEU A 41 9.31 -3.97 -15.74
N ARG A 42 10.31 -4.73 -15.26
CA ARG A 42 11.45 -4.19 -14.50
C ARG A 42 12.36 -3.27 -15.32
N SER A 43 12.49 -3.49 -16.64
CA SER A 43 13.36 -2.66 -17.48
C SER A 43 12.79 -2.43 -18.87
N GLN A 44 13.12 -1.28 -19.44
CA GLN A 44 12.72 -0.92 -20.81
C GLN A 44 13.21 -1.94 -21.85
N GLY A 45 14.42 -2.47 -21.68
CA GLY A 45 14.99 -3.45 -22.60
C GLY A 45 14.32 -4.82 -22.50
N ALA A 46 13.95 -5.25 -21.29
CA ALA A 46 13.21 -6.50 -21.09
C ALA A 46 11.79 -6.39 -21.66
N LEU A 47 11.12 -5.24 -21.49
CA LEU A 47 9.83 -4.97 -22.11
C LEU A 47 9.91 -5.05 -23.64
N ALA A 48 10.95 -4.47 -24.25
CA ALA A 48 11.13 -4.53 -25.71
C ALA A 48 11.26 -5.97 -26.21
N LYS A 49 12.01 -6.82 -25.50
CA LYS A 49 12.26 -8.23 -25.84
C LYS A 49 11.13 -9.19 -25.44
N LEU A 50 10.10 -8.72 -24.75
CA LEU A 50 9.00 -9.57 -24.31
C LEU A 50 8.27 -10.16 -25.53
N GLU A 51 8.06 -11.47 -25.51
CA GLU A 51 7.13 -12.15 -26.40
C GLU A 51 5.93 -12.61 -25.58
N PHE A 52 4.73 -12.14 -25.89
CA PHE A 52 3.55 -12.43 -25.07
C PHE A 52 2.25 -12.34 -25.85
N ASN A 53 1.40 -13.35 -25.69
CA ASN A 53 0.06 -13.40 -26.25
C ASN A 53 -0.95 -13.04 -25.17
N PHE A 54 -1.88 -12.15 -25.48
CA PHE A 54 -2.93 -11.74 -24.57
C PHE A 54 -4.24 -11.50 -25.33
N GLU A 55 -5.34 -11.66 -24.63
CA GLU A 55 -6.66 -11.31 -25.13
C GLU A 55 -7.03 -9.93 -24.58
N ASP A 56 -7.43 -9.04 -25.48
CA ASP A 56 -7.98 -7.74 -25.13
C ASP A 56 -9.22 -7.48 -25.99
N SER A 57 -10.35 -7.27 -25.34
CA SER A 57 -11.64 -6.96 -25.98
C SER A 57 -12.09 -8.02 -27.02
N GLY A 58 -11.83 -9.31 -26.76
CA GLY A 58 -12.25 -10.43 -27.61
C GLY A 58 -11.32 -10.72 -28.80
N ALA A 59 -10.17 -10.03 -28.92
CA ALA A 59 -9.16 -10.29 -29.93
C ALA A 59 -7.86 -10.79 -29.29
N ILE A 60 -7.29 -11.86 -29.85
CA ILE A 60 -5.98 -12.36 -29.46
C ILE A 60 -4.92 -11.48 -30.13
N LYS A 61 -4.12 -10.79 -29.32
CA LYS A 61 -3.02 -9.95 -29.75
C LYS A 61 -1.70 -10.58 -29.31
N SER A 62 -0.70 -10.51 -30.17
CA SER A 62 0.65 -11.01 -29.90
C SER A 62 1.64 -9.86 -29.92
N LYS A 63 2.35 -9.69 -28.81
CA LYS A 63 3.50 -8.80 -28.75
C LYS A 63 4.74 -9.57 -29.23
N SER A 64 5.28 -9.17 -30.38
CA SER A 64 6.57 -9.66 -30.86
C SER A 64 7.75 -8.98 -30.15
N PRO A 65 8.89 -9.66 -30.01
CA PRO A 65 10.12 -9.07 -29.50
C PRO A 65 10.70 -8.05 -30.50
N MET A 66 11.31 -6.99 -29.97
CA MET A 66 12.05 -6.01 -30.78
C MET A 66 13.20 -5.37 -30.00
N SER A 67 14.08 -4.66 -30.72
CA SER A 67 15.14 -3.89 -30.06
C SER A 67 14.56 -2.70 -29.31
N ILE A 68 15.23 -2.29 -28.22
CA ILE A 68 14.84 -1.09 -27.46
C ILE A 68 14.90 0.19 -28.31
N ASN A 69 15.84 0.26 -29.27
CA ASN A 69 15.97 1.43 -30.14
C ASN A 69 14.81 1.48 -31.15
N THR A 70 14.40 0.34 -31.68
CA THR A 70 13.20 0.20 -32.53
C THR A 70 11.98 0.68 -31.75
N LEU A 71 11.77 0.16 -30.53
CA LEU A 71 10.64 0.57 -29.68
C LEU A 71 10.64 2.07 -29.40
N LYS A 72 11.79 2.67 -29.11
CA LYS A 72 11.94 4.12 -28.88
C LYS A 72 11.58 4.93 -30.12
N SER A 73 12.13 4.57 -31.28
CA SER A 73 11.87 5.27 -32.54
C SER A 73 10.39 5.22 -32.93
N HIS A 74 9.77 4.04 -32.84
CA HIS A 74 8.34 3.90 -33.16
C HIS A 74 7.45 4.57 -32.13
N ALA A 75 7.76 4.49 -30.83
CA ALA A 75 6.99 5.18 -29.80
C ALA A 75 7.02 6.71 -29.97
N ASN A 76 8.18 7.28 -30.35
CA ASN A 76 8.30 8.71 -30.65
C ASN A 76 7.52 9.14 -31.89
N LEU A 77 7.28 8.24 -32.84
CA LEU A 77 6.48 8.52 -34.03
C LEU A 77 4.97 8.43 -33.74
N GLN A 78 4.56 7.47 -32.91
CA GLN A 78 3.15 7.12 -32.71
C GLN A 78 2.48 7.84 -31.54
N PHE A 79 3.21 8.13 -30.47
CA PHE A 79 2.66 8.75 -29.27
C PHE A 79 3.08 10.21 -29.19
N LYS A 80 2.15 11.09 -28.79
CA LYS A 80 2.44 12.52 -28.62
C LYS A 80 3.51 12.75 -27.55
N GLY A 81 3.52 11.97 -26.46
CA GLY A 81 4.56 11.99 -25.44
C GLY A 81 5.77 11.10 -25.74
N GLY A 82 5.80 10.48 -26.93
CA GLY A 82 6.85 9.58 -27.39
C GLY A 82 7.11 8.39 -26.48
N PHE A 83 8.36 7.93 -26.46
CA PHE A 83 8.77 6.80 -25.62
C PHE A 83 8.61 7.07 -24.11
N LYS A 84 8.64 8.34 -23.68
CA LYS A 84 8.43 8.68 -22.26
C LYS A 84 7.03 8.29 -21.80
N GLU A 85 6.01 8.48 -22.63
CA GLU A 85 4.63 8.08 -22.32
C GLU A 85 4.48 6.57 -22.17
N LEU A 86 5.21 5.80 -22.98
CA LEU A 86 5.23 4.35 -22.85
C LEU A 86 5.94 3.89 -21.56
N ASP A 87 7.03 4.57 -21.19
CA ASP A 87 7.78 4.25 -19.96
C ASP A 87 7.01 4.64 -18.69
N THR A 88 6.29 5.75 -18.70
CA THR A 88 5.41 6.11 -17.57
C THR A 88 4.30 5.08 -17.40
N LEU A 89 3.72 4.60 -18.50
CA LEU A 89 2.73 3.53 -18.47
C LEU A 89 3.32 2.20 -17.96
N ARG A 90 4.56 1.86 -18.36
CA ARG A 90 5.29 0.70 -17.82
C ARG A 90 5.45 0.79 -16.31
N LEU A 91 5.89 1.94 -15.80
CA LEU A 91 6.04 2.17 -14.36
C LEU A 91 4.71 2.12 -13.62
N ALA A 92 3.64 2.66 -14.21
CA ALA A 92 2.29 2.57 -13.65
C ALA A 92 1.81 1.10 -13.55
N ALA A 93 2.01 0.31 -14.61
CA ALA A 93 1.68 -1.12 -14.62
C ALA A 93 2.50 -1.92 -13.59
N LEU A 94 3.80 -1.64 -13.46
CA LEU A 94 4.66 -2.27 -12.45
C LEU A 94 4.17 -1.97 -11.02
N ARG A 95 3.91 -0.69 -10.71
CA ARG A 95 3.39 -0.27 -9.41
C ARG A 95 2.03 -0.89 -9.10
N ALA A 96 1.16 -1.05 -10.10
CA ALA A 96 -0.13 -1.70 -9.93
C ALA A 96 0.03 -3.17 -9.50
N ILE A 97 0.94 -3.91 -10.13
CA ILE A 97 1.24 -5.29 -9.72
C ILE A 97 1.93 -5.34 -8.35
N GLU A 98 2.89 -4.47 -8.08
CA GLU A 98 3.57 -4.41 -6.78
C GLU A 98 2.60 -4.10 -5.63
N LYS A 99 1.59 -3.26 -5.86
CA LYS A 99 0.53 -2.99 -4.87
C LYS A 99 -0.29 -4.25 -4.57
N VAL A 100 -0.63 -5.03 -5.59
CA VAL A 100 -1.34 -6.32 -5.44
C VAL A 100 -0.47 -7.36 -4.74
N ASN A 101 0.81 -7.42 -5.05
CA ASN A 101 1.73 -8.36 -4.41
C ASN A 101 2.04 -7.93 -2.98
N GLY A 102 2.23 -6.64 -2.70
CA GLY A 102 2.48 -6.10 -1.37
C GLY A 102 1.28 -6.24 -0.42
N SER A 103 0.04 -6.15 -0.92
CA SER A 103 -1.15 -6.44 -0.11
C SER A 103 -1.29 -7.93 0.20
N LYS A 104 -0.88 -8.83 -0.72
CA LYS A 104 -0.80 -10.28 -0.49
C LYS A 104 0.36 -10.65 0.45
N GLU A 105 1.51 -9.98 0.30
CA GLU A 105 2.73 -10.16 1.10
C GLU A 105 2.69 -9.47 2.47
N ALA A 106 1.68 -8.64 2.79
CA ALA A 106 1.48 -8.14 4.15
C ALA A 106 1.37 -9.30 5.19
N THR A 107 1.11 -10.52 4.73
CA THR A 107 1.18 -11.76 5.52
C THR A 107 2.58 -12.39 5.64
N SER A 108 3.52 -12.07 4.73
CA SER A 108 4.83 -12.71 4.54
C SER A 108 6.05 -11.80 4.85
N THR A 109 5.95 -10.47 4.72
CA THR A 109 7.08 -9.52 4.89
C THR A 109 7.59 -9.39 6.35
N LYS A 110 7.01 -10.12 7.30
CA LYS A 110 7.46 -10.16 8.71
C LYS A 110 8.89 -10.74 8.89
N ARG A 111 9.50 -11.31 7.84
CA ARG A 111 10.80 -12.00 7.91
C ARG A 111 12.00 -11.30 7.27
N THR A 112 11.82 -10.22 6.49
CA THR A 112 12.95 -9.47 5.91
C THR A 112 13.36 -8.29 6.81
N LYS A 113 14.66 -7.99 6.93
CA LYS A 113 15.20 -6.91 7.79
C LYS A 113 14.56 -5.54 7.51
N SER A 114 14.27 -5.24 6.24
CA SER A 114 13.58 -4.02 5.81
C SER A 114 12.09 -4.02 6.16
N GLY A 115 11.43 -5.18 6.11
CA GLY A 115 10.04 -5.36 6.55
C GLY A 115 9.88 -5.20 8.06
N LEU A 116 10.77 -5.83 8.82
CA LEU A 116 10.87 -5.66 10.27
C LEU A 116 11.14 -4.20 10.65
N SER A 117 12.07 -3.52 9.97
CA SER A 117 12.36 -2.12 10.24
C SER A 117 11.12 -1.23 10.03
N ARG A 118 10.39 -1.41 8.92
CA ARG A 118 9.15 -0.65 8.65
C ARG A 118 8.08 -0.92 9.69
N LEU A 119 7.93 -2.18 10.10
CA LEU A 119 6.97 -2.59 11.12
C LEU A 119 7.33 -2.00 12.49
N VAL A 120 8.62 -1.96 12.85
CA VAL A 120 9.08 -1.28 14.07
C VAL A 120 8.70 0.20 14.02
N THR A 121 8.96 0.88 12.90
CA THR A 121 8.60 2.31 12.77
C THR A 121 7.09 2.54 12.86
N GLU A 122 6.30 1.68 12.22
CA GLU A 122 4.83 1.74 12.28
C GLU A 122 4.29 1.46 13.70
N LEU A 123 4.89 0.49 14.42
CA LEU A 123 4.52 0.18 15.79
C LEU A 123 4.94 1.29 16.76
N GLU A 124 6.10 1.90 16.57
CA GLU A 124 6.55 3.07 17.35
C GLU A 124 5.60 4.25 17.15
N GLU A 125 5.21 4.55 15.90
CA GLU A 125 4.26 5.63 15.60
C GLU A 125 2.88 5.38 16.25
N ARG A 126 2.41 4.12 16.23
CA ARG A 126 1.16 3.74 16.92
C ARG A 126 1.26 3.91 18.43
N LEU A 127 2.38 3.50 19.01
CA LEU A 127 2.63 3.60 20.44
C LEU A 127 2.69 5.07 20.88
N ASP A 128 3.28 5.94 20.08
CA ASP A 128 3.33 7.39 20.37
C ASP A 128 1.95 8.05 20.23
N LYS A 129 1.15 7.67 19.24
CA LYS A 129 -0.26 8.10 19.15
C LYS A 129 -1.06 7.67 20.38
N GLN A 130 -0.85 6.43 20.84
CA GLN A 130 -1.50 5.91 22.05
C GLN A 130 -1.06 6.66 23.31
N ARG A 131 0.25 6.95 23.45
CA ARG A 131 0.77 7.74 24.56
C ARG A 131 0.17 9.14 24.59
N CYS A 132 0.04 9.77 23.42
CA CYS A 132 -0.60 11.07 23.28
C CYS A 132 -2.08 11.02 23.71
N ALA A 133 -2.85 10.05 23.21
CA ALA A 133 -4.25 9.85 23.60
C ALA A 133 -4.40 9.61 25.11
N ASN A 134 -3.57 8.74 25.69
CA ASN A 134 -3.55 8.48 27.13
C ASN A 134 -3.22 9.75 27.93
N MET A 135 -2.27 10.57 27.48
CA MET A 135 -1.92 11.83 28.14
C MET A 135 -3.11 12.79 28.16
N VAL A 136 -3.83 12.92 27.03
CA VAL A 136 -5.03 13.76 26.95
C VAL A 136 -6.13 13.26 27.90
N LEU A 137 -6.36 11.94 27.94
CA LEU A 137 -7.32 11.34 28.86
C LEU A 137 -6.95 11.57 30.33
N LEU A 138 -5.66 11.41 30.69
CA LEU A 138 -5.18 11.65 32.06
C LEU A 138 -5.27 13.12 32.47
N GLN A 139 -5.00 14.05 31.55
CA GLN A 139 -5.20 15.48 31.78
C GLN A 139 -6.68 15.80 32.01
N GLY A 140 -7.57 15.27 31.17
CA GLY A 140 -9.02 15.41 31.33
C GLY A 140 -9.52 14.84 32.66
N LEU A 141 -9.04 13.66 33.05
CA LEU A 141 -9.34 13.05 34.36
C LEU A 141 -8.85 13.91 35.53
N SER A 142 -7.64 14.45 35.43
CA SER A 142 -7.07 15.31 36.48
C SER A 142 -7.88 16.61 36.65
N LEU A 143 -8.34 17.20 35.56
CA LEU A 143 -9.23 18.37 35.58
C LEU A 143 -10.57 18.02 36.24
N ALA A 144 -11.19 16.90 35.86
CA ALA A 144 -12.45 16.46 36.46
C ALA A 144 -12.32 16.16 37.96
N ILE A 145 -11.22 15.54 38.39
CA ILE A 145 -10.92 15.30 39.82
C ILE A 145 -10.76 16.63 40.57
N ASN A 146 -10.11 17.63 39.98
CA ASN A 146 -9.97 18.95 40.59
C ASN A 146 -11.31 19.67 40.72
N GLU A 147 -12.17 19.62 39.69
CA GLU A 147 -13.54 20.15 39.75
C GLU A 147 -14.36 19.46 40.85
N LEU A 148 -14.30 18.13 40.94
CA LEU A 148 -14.95 17.36 42.00
C LEU A 148 -14.43 17.70 43.40
N ARG A 149 -13.13 17.95 43.55
CA ARG A 149 -12.53 18.38 44.82
C ARG A 149 -12.96 19.80 45.21
N ASN A 150 -13.14 20.69 44.23
CA ASN A 150 -13.61 22.08 44.41
C ASN A 150 -15.11 22.17 44.72
N ILE A 151 -15.91 21.18 44.32
CA ILE A 151 -17.35 21.09 44.65
C ILE A 151 -17.60 20.99 46.17
N ARG A 152 -16.60 20.57 46.96
CA ARG A 152 -16.72 20.42 48.42
C ARG A 152 -16.77 21.75 49.20
N SER A 153 -16.48 22.90 48.59
CA SER A 153 -16.30 24.18 49.32
C SER A 153 -17.35 25.27 49.08
N ASN A 154 -18.32 25.11 48.16
CA ASN A 154 -19.32 26.14 47.89
C ASN A 154 -20.75 25.59 48.07
N LEU A 155 -21.41 26.03 49.15
CA LEU A 155 -22.78 25.65 49.53
C LEU A 155 -23.83 26.37 48.66
N ASP A 156 -24.34 25.68 47.64
CA ASP A 156 -25.72 25.79 47.12
C ASP A 156 -26.08 24.44 46.45
N PRO A 157 -27.10 23.71 46.94
CA PRO A 157 -27.41 22.35 46.46
C PRO A 157 -27.72 22.29 44.95
N ALA A 158 -28.33 23.33 44.38
CA ALA A 158 -28.69 23.33 42.95
C ALA A 158 -27.47 23.53 42.03
N LEU A 159 -26.50 24.34 42.44
CA LEU A 159 -25.24 24.53 41.74
C LEU A 159 -24.32 23.30 41.84
N LEU A 160 -24.41 22.57 42.96
CA LEU A 160 -23.67 21.35 43.19
C LEU A 160 -24.11 20.24 42.24
N GLU A 161 -25.42 20.02 42.12
CA GLU A 161 -25.99 19.00 41.25
C GLU A 161 -25.65 19.27 39.77
N LYS A 162 -25.75 20.53 39.35
CA LYS A 162 -25.37 20.94 37.99
C LYS A 162 -23.89 20.71 37.71
N ARG A 163 -22.98 21.12 38.59
CA ARG A 163 -21.53 20.92 38.38
C ARG A 163 -21.12 19.45 38.47
N ALA A 164 -21.73 18.67 39.35
CA ALA A 164 -21.49 17.23 39.41
C ALA A 164 -21.95 16.55 38.11
N SER A 165 -23.12 16.94 37.59
CA SER A 165 -23.61 16.49 36.28
C SER A 165 -22.67 16.90 35.14
N ASP A 166 -22.20 18.14 35.11
CA ASP A 166 -21.28 18.64 34.08
C ASP A 166 -19.93 17.91 34.12
N ALA A 167 -19.40 17.62 35.32
CA ALA A 167 -18.16 16.85 35.49
C ALA A 167 -18.34 15.38 35.03
N VAL A 168 -19.47 14.75 35.34
CA VAL A 168 -19.80 13.40 34.89
C VAL A 168 -20.02 13.37 33.37
N GLN A 169 -20.65 14.39 32.79
CA GLN A 169 -20.86 14.50 31.35
C GLN A 169 -19.53 14.71 30.60
N ALA A 170 -18.62 15.54 31.14
CA ALA A 170 -17.28 15.72 30.60
C ALA A 170 -16.45 14.42 30.65
N LEU A 171 -16.51 13.67 31.76
CA LEU A 171 -15.88 12.35 31.88
C LEU A 171 -16.48 11.33 30.91
N THR A 172 -17.81 11.33 30.75
CA THR A 172 -18.52 10.43 29.84
C THR A 172 -18.21 10.74 28.38
N ALA A 173 -18.05 12.02 28.03
CA ALA A 173 -17.64 12.46 26.69
C ALA A 173 -16.19 12.07 26.38
N LEU A 174 -15.28 12.19 27.34
CA LEU A 174 -13.89 11.75 27.21
C LEU A 174 -13.77 10.22 27.08
N LEU A 175 -14.60 9.46 27.80
CA LEU A 175 -14.65 8.00 27.73
C LEU A 175 -15.41 7.47 26.51
N SER A 176 -16.33 8.27 25.94
CA SER A 176 -17.09 7.92 24.73
C SER A 176 -16.34 8.24 23.43
N LEU A 177 -15.12 8.78 23.51
CA LEU A 177 -14.23 8.81 22.35
C LEU A 177 -14.01 7.36 21.92
N PRO A 178 -14.49 6.96 20.72
CA PRO A 178 -14.41 5.58 20.30
C PRO A 178 -12.95 5.15 20.28
N PRO A 179 -12.59 3.97 20.83
CA PRO A 179 -11.28 3.43 20.57
C PRO A 179 -11.14 3.28 19.05
N GLU A 180 -10.15 3.96 18.46
CA GLU A 180 -9.90 3.90 17.02
C GLU A 180 -9.51 2.48 16.53
N GLN A 181 -9.51 1.45 17.39
CA GLN A 181 -9.19 0.10 16.96
C GLN A 181 -10.07 -1.02 17.58
N PRO A 182 -10.32 -2.08 16.79
CA PRO A 182 -10.84 -3.35 17.30
C PRO A 182 -9.90 -3.94 18.36
N PRO A 183 -10.41 -4.81 19.25
CA PRO A 183 -9.62 -5.43 20.30
C PRO A 183 -8.35 -6.06 19.70
N PRO A 184 -7.22 -6.01 20.44
CA PRO A 184 -5.99 -6.65 19.99
C PRO A 184 -6.32 -8.09 19.60
N PRO A 185 -5.80 -8.61 18.47
CA PRO A 185 -6.02 -10.00 18.14
C PRO A 185 -5.58 -10.83 19.34
N SER A 186 -6.51 -11.62 19.88
CA SER A 186 -6.23 -12.61 20.92
C SER A 186 -4.93 -13.31 20.55
N PRO A 187 -3.97 -13.47 21.48
CA PRO A 187 -2.71 -14.14 21.17
C PRO A 187 -3.10 -15.46 20.51
N SER A 188 -2.85 -15.57 19.20
CA SER A 188 -3.19 -16.79 18.49
C SER A 188 -2.48 -17.88 19.26
N SER A 189 -3.21 -18.92 19.65
CA SER A 189 -2.64 -20.18 20.11
C SER A 189 -1.85 -20.79 18.94
N GLY A 190 -0.77 -20.10 18.55
CA GLY A 190 0.24 -20.58 17.65
C GLY A 190 1.13 -21.45 18.49
N ASP A 191 1.11 -22.74 18.16
CA ASP A 191 1.99 -23.77 18.66
C ASP A 191 3.38 -23.19 19.01
N GLY A 192 3.69 -23.19 20.30
CA GLY A 192 4.80 -22.49 20.93
C GLY A 192 6.15 -23.15 20.63
N ARG A 193 6.47 -23.41 19.37
CA ARG A 193 7.82 -23.75 18.93
C ARG A 193 8.57 -22.48 18.57
N VAL A 194 8.91 -21.71 19.61
CA VAL A 194 10.05 -20.80 19.54
C VAL A 194 11.29 -21.70 19.51
N THR A 195 11.85 -21.94 18.33
CA THR A 195 13.13 -22.64 18.20
C THR A 195 14.19 -21.83 18.95
N ARG A 196 14.75 -22.43 20.00
CA ARG A 196 15.79 -21.80 20.81
C ARG A 196 17.03 -21.59 19.93
N LEU A 197 17.63 -20.41 20.00
CA LEU A 197 18.87 -20.04 19.29
C LEU A 197 20.03 -21.03 19.49
N GLU A 198 19.98 -21.82 20.57
CA GLU A 198 20.88 -22.95 20.88
C GLU A 198 20.94 -24.01 19.76
N GLU A 199 19.86 -24.21 19.00
CA GLU A 199 19.80 -25.26 17.95
C GLU A 199 20.58 -24.92 16.68
N TYR A 200 21.03 -23.68 16.52
CA TYR A 200 21.83 -23.23 15.37
C TYR A 200 23.34 -23.39 15.57
N ARG A 201 23.79 -23.88 16.74
CA ARG A 201 25.21 -24.13 17.00
C ARG A 201 25.51 -25.62 16.82
N LYS A 202 25.66 -26.04 15.57
CA LYS A 202 26.37 -27.27 15.19
C LYS A 202 27.48 -26.93 14.23
#